data_AF-A0AAD0PVH3-F1
#
_entry.id   AF-A0AAD0PVH3-F1
#
_cell.length_a   1.000
_cell.length_b   1.000
_cell.length_c   1.000
_cell.angle_alpha   90.00
_cell.angle_beta   90.00
_cell.angle_gamma   90.00
#
_symmetry.space_group_name_H-M   'P 1'
#
loop_
_entity.id
_entity.type
_entity.pdbx_description
1 polymer ?
#
loop_
_entity_poly.entity_id
_entity_poly.type
_entity_poly.pdbx_seq_one_letter_code
_entity_poly.pdbx_strand_id
1 'polypeptide(L)' 'MHALQTEKQPPRRHRTTIARTAKRIIQRAEGGSGGYYWTQKEIDSWHPDDLTALVQRVSKGDVQSMMIRGELCWHCEP' A
#
# COMPACT_ATOMS: atom_id res chain seq x y z
N MET A 1 -36.13 -5.10 -7.99
CA MET A 1 -35.35 -5.52 -6.81
C MET A 1 -33.90 -5.69 -7.25
N HIS A 2 -33.12 -4.60 -7.34
CA HIS A 2 -31.69 -4.71 -7.59
C HIS A 2 -31.01 -4.94 -6.24
N ALA A 3 -30.42 -6.13 -6.06
CA ALA A 3 -29.59 -6.42 -4.91
C ALA A 3 -28.40 -5.45 -4.92
N LEU A 4 -28.39 -4.52 -3.97
CA LEU A 4 -27.20 -3.74 -3.63
C LEU A 4 -26.14 -4.76 -3.19
N GLN A 5 -25.28 -5.15 -4.13
CA GLN A 5 -24.00 -5.78 -3.77
C GLN A 5 -23.26 -4.73 -2.97
N THR A 6 -23.40 -4.76 -1.65
CA THR A 6 -22.47 -4.09 -0.75
C THR A 6 -21.11 -4.69 -1.06
N GLU A 7 -20.28 -3.98 -1.80
CA GLU A 7 -18.88 -4.30 -2.00
C GLU A 7 -18.28 -4.46 -0.61
N LYS A 8 -18.15 -5.71 -0.17
CA LYS A 8 -17.58 -6.02 1.13
C LYS A 8 -16.14 -5.55 1.06
N GLN A 9 -15.84 -4.47 1.77
CA GLN A 9 -14.48 -3.99 1.92
C GLN A 9 -13.58 -5.15 2.39
N PRO A 10 -12.32 -5.19 1.95
CA PRO A 10 -11.39 -6.23 2.37
C PRO A 10 -11.28 -6.28 3.90
N PRO A 11 -11.05 -7.45 4.50
CA PRO A 11 -10.92 -7.56 5.94
C PRO A 11 -9.74 -6.72 6.46
N ARG A 12 -9.94 -6.16 7.66
CA ARG A 12 -8.89 -5.44 8.39
C ARG A 12 -7.71 -6.35 8.67
N ARG A 13 -6.50 -5.81 8.52
CA ARG A 13 -5.24 -6.44 8.89
C ARG A 13 -4.84 -6.03 10.30
N HIS A 14 -4.16 -6.96 10.97
CA HIS A 14 -3.58 -6.67 12.27
C HIS A 14 -2.49 -5.58 12.17
N ARG A 15 -2.35 -4.75 13.20
CA ARG A 15 -1.36 -3.66 13.24
C ARG A 15 0.07 -4.16 12.98
N THR A 16 0.40 -5.37 13.44
CA THR A 16 1.72 -6.00 13.19
C THR A 16 1.93 -6.35 11.72
N THR A 17 0.89 -6.75 10.99
CA THR A 17 0.95 -6.99 9.55
C THR A 17 1.27 -5.69 8.81
N ILE A 18 0.58 -4.61 9.14
CA ILE A 18 0.82 -3.28 8.57
C ILE A 18 2.28 -2.86 8.81
N ALA A 19 2.77 -3.00 10.05
CA ALA A 19 4.14 -2.64 10.41
C ALA A 19 5.20 -3.48 9.68
N ARG A 20 5.00 -4.80 9.55
CA ARG A 20 5.90 -5.69 8.81
C ARG A 20 5.91 -5.36 7.31
N THR A 21 4.75 -5.07 6.73
CA THR A 21 4.66 -4.67 5.33
C THR A 21 5.35 -3.33 5.10
N ALA A 22 5.15 -2.33 5.96
CA ALA A 22 5.84 -1.04 5.88
C ALA A 22 7.36 -1.22 5.84
N LYS A 23 7.91 -2.03 6.78
CA LYS A 23 9.34 -2.34 6.81
C LYS A 23 9.83 -2.97 5.51
N ARG A 24 9.07 -3.92 4.94
CA ARG A 24 9.42 -4.57 3.67
C ARG A 24 9.40 -3.61 2.48
N ILE A 25 8.43 -2.70 2.44
CA ILE A 25 8.34 -1.68 1.39
C ILE A 25 9.55 -0.76 1.47
N ILE A 26 9.87 -0.24 2.66
CA ILE A 26 11.02 0.66 2.88
C ILE A 26 12.31 0.00 2.40
N GLN A 27 12.59 -1.23 2.87
CA GLN A 27 13.78 -1.98 2.47
C GLN A 27 13.87 -2.24 0.95
N ARG A 28 12.74 -2.40 0.26
CA ARG A 28 12.72 -2.63 -1.19
C ARG A 28 12.89 -1.34 -1.98
N ALA A 29 12.28 -0.25 -1.52
CA ALA A 29 12.40 1.06 -2.16
C ALA A 29 13.83 1.61 -2.02
N GLU A 30 14.47 1.44 -0.86
CA GLU A 30 15.87 1.81 -0.64
C GLU A 30 16.84 0.99 -1.51
N GLY A 31 16.49 -0.27 -1.80
CA GLY A 31 17.34 -1.20 -2.54
C GLY A 31 17.32 -1.06 -4.07
N GLY A 32 16.50 -0.18 -4.65
CA GLY A 32 16.33 -0.09 -6.10
C GLY A 32 15.89 1.27 -6.61
N SER A 33 16.56 1.76 -7.67
CA SER A 33 16.29 3.05 -8.31
C SER A 33 14.95 3.14 -9.07
N GLY A 34 14.29 2.00 -9.32
CA GLY A 34 13.05 1.94 -10.10
C GLY A 34 11.77 2.17 -9.31
N GLY A 35 11.84 2.17 -7.96
CA GLY A 35 10.65 2.09 -7.11
C GLY A 35 10.07 0.67 -7.03
N TYR A 36 9.22 0.43 -6.03
CA TYR A 36 8.53 -0.83 -5.80
C TYR A 36 7.04 -0.68 -6.14
N TYR A 37 6.52 -1.49 -7.06
CA TYR A 37 5.15 -1.35 -7.58
C TYR A 37 4.21 -2.37 -6.98
N TRP A 38 3.01 -1.91 -6.63
CA TRP A 38 1.86 -2.74 -6.29
C TRP A 38 0.80 -2.65 -7.38
N THR A 39 0.34 -3.81 -7.83
CA THR A 39 -0.77 -3.92 -8.78
C THR A 39 -2.08 -3.46 -8.14
N GLN A 40 -3.07 -3.10 -8.97
CA GLN A 40 -4.42 -2.77 -8.48
C GLN A 40 -5.01 -3.88 -7.61
N LYS A 41 -4.78 -5.16 -7.96
CA LYS A 41 -5.21 -6.31 -7.15
C LYS A 41 -4.57 -6.33 -5.76
N GLU A 42 -3.31 -5.94 -5.64
CA GLU A 42 -2.66 -5.82 -4.34
C GLU A 42 -3.28 -4.68 -3.54
N ILE A 43 -3.51 -3.52 -4.14
CA ILE A 43 -4.16 -2.37 -3.50
C ILE A 43 -5.56 -2.74 -3.00
N ASP A 44 -6.38 -3.35 -3.87
CA ASP A 44 -7.75 -3.77 -3.59
C ASP A 44 -7.83 -4.87 -2.53
N SER A 45 -6.73 -5.56 -2.25
CA SER A 45 -6.69 -6.53 -1.15
C SER A 45 -6.63 -5.85 0.22
N TRP A 46 -6.34 -4.55 0.30
CA TRP A 46 -6.21 -3.80 1.54
C TRP A 46 -7.49 -3.06 1.90
N HIS A 47 -7.87 -3.14 3.18
CA HIS A 47 -8.88 -2.25 3.70
C HIS A 47 -8.38 -0.79 3.56
N PRO A 48 -9.21 0.17 3.11
CA PRO A 48 -8.81 1.56 2.91
C PRO A 48 -8.02 2.18 4.08
N ASP A 49 -8.52 2.14 5.32
CA ASP A 49 -7.75 2.76 6.41
C ASP A 49 -6.48 1.99 6.80
N ASP A 50 -6.39 0.69 6.50
CA ASP A 50 -5.14 -0.05 6.73
C ASP A 50 -4.10 0.34 5.68
N LEU A 51 -4.53 0.59 4.44
CA LEU A 51 -3.70 1.15 3.38
C LEU A 51 -3.26 2.58 3.74
N THR A 52 -4.15 3.43 4.25
CA THR A 52 -3.78 4.76 4.77
C THR A 52 -2.75 4.65 5.90
N ALA A 53 -2.97 3.74 6.85
CA ALA A 53 -2.06 3.52 7.97
C ALA A 53 -0.72 2.88 7.53
N LEU A 54 -0.68 2.20 6.39
CA LEU A 54 0.53 1.71 5.75
C LEU A 54 1.30 2.88 5.12
N VAL A 55 0.65 3.69 4.29
CA VAL A 55 1.24 4.87 3.64
C VAL A 55 1.89 5.81 4.66
N GLN A 56 1.18 6.14 5.74
CA GLN A 56 1.69 6.99 6.83
C GLN A 56 2.91 6.41 7.56
N ARG A 57 3.09 5.08 7.55
CA ARG A 57 4.28 4.44 8.15
C ARG A 57 5.44 4.41 7.18
N VAL A 58 5.16 4.14 5.91
CA VAL A 58 6.17 4.12 4.84
C VAL A 58 6.77 5.51 4.66
N SER A 59 5.96 6.58 4.71
CA SER A 59 6.42 7.97 4.60
C SER A 59 7.34 8.44 5.74
N LYS A 60 7.36 7.73 6.88
CA LYS A 60 8.31 8.02 7.96
C LYS A 60 9.72 7.47 7.70
N GLY A 61 9.87 6.60 6.70
CA GLY A 61 11.16 6.10 6.23
C GLY A 61 11.57 6.74 4.90
N ASP A 62 11.18 7.99 4.66
CA ASP A 62 11.51 8.76 3.44
C ASP A 62 11.07 8.11 2.11
N VAL A 63 10.13 7.17 2.17
CA VAL A 63 9.52 6.53 1.00
C VAL A 63 8.15 7.13 0.75
N GLN A 64 7.95 7.66 -0.45
CA GLN A 64 6.69 8.22 -0.92
C GLN A 64 5.90 7.18 -1.70
N SER A 65 4.59 7.44 -1.86
CA SER A 65 3.67 6.57 -2.59
C SER A 65 2.91 7.37 -3.65
N MET A 66 2.98 6.95 -4.90
CA MET A 66 2.34 7.62 -6.03
C MET A 66 1.62 6.61 -6.93
N MET A 67 0.43 6.96 -7.42
CA MET A 67 -0.28 6.16 -8.41
C MET A 67 0.29 6.43 -9.81
N ILE A 68 0.79 5.40 -10.48
CA ILE A 68 1.33 5.45 -11.85
C ILE A 68 0.60 4.39 -12.68
N ARG A 69 -0.18 4.82 -13.69
CA ARG A 69 -0.89 3.93 -14.64
C ARG A 69 -1.74 2.83 -13.95
N GLY A 70 -2.33 3.13 -12.79
CA GLY A 70 -3.15 2.17 -12.03
C GLY A 70 -2.37 1.25 -11.08
N GLU A 71 -1.07 1.47 -10.94
CA GLU A 71 -0.22 0.80 -9.95
C GLU A 71 0.22 1.79 -8.88
N LEU A 72 0.39 1.31 -7.65
CA LEU A 72 0.93 2.12 -6.55
C LEU A 72 2.44 1.92 -6.50
N CYS A 73 3.18 2.97 -6.85
CA CYS A 73 4.64 3.02 -6.81
C CYS A 73 5.10 3.55 -5.45
N TRP A 74 5.96 2.79 -4.78
CA TRP A 74 6.70 3.19 -3.58
C TRP A 74 8.13 3.56 -3.97
N HIS A 75 8.54 4.79 -3.75
CA HIS A 75 9.87 5.26 -4.17
C HIS A 75 10.49 6.21 -3.13
N CYS A 76 11.81 6.23 -3.06
CA CYS A 76 12.53 7.32 -2.40
C CYS A 76 12.59 8.50 -3.38
N GLU A 77 12.48 9.74 -2.91
CA GLU A 77 12.96 10.87 -3.71
C GLU A 77 14.49 10.83 -3.77
N PRO A 78 15.11 11.18 -4.92
CA PRO A 78 16.55 11.30 -5.04
C PRO A 78 17.14 12.46 -4.23
#